data_AF-A0A3C0IRA1-F1
#
_entry.id   AF-A0A3C0IRA1-F1
#
_cell.length_a   1.000
_cell.length_b   1.000
_cell.length_c   1.000
_cell.angle_alpha   90.00
_cell.angle_beta   90.00
_cell.angle_gamma   90.00
#
_symmetry.space_group_name_H-M   'P 1'
#
loop_
_entity.id
_entity.type
_entity.pdbx_description
1 polymer ?
#
loop_
_entity_poly.entity_id
_entity_poly.type
_entity_poly.pdbx_seq_one_letter_code
_entity_poly.pdbx_strand_id
1 'polypeptide(L)'
;GGDGPQVAATAQQQKQVSKKSFGQALARWACYGNPLQRWAFNTAWAITGRSKDFMLKVYPSIGYILVYAIIIFMRNGSNGNLTAAAIDANTIQIILIMAVYSTSFVMMTAIQQMQYSDKFKAAWVYYTTPIQKPGDIVAGMAKAVVFKFYIPIVALMVLPGLYFVGVSILPNLMFGLFNVLLIAAINVKLSIRSFPFTQGQTTSQKSGSFIRSLILFLIPVITGFGHYALYHFTWVIMLCMLLSIAAFWLVFDSIRRTPWHKIFAHDIS
;
A
#
# COMPACT_ATOMS: atom_id res chain seq x y z
N GLY A 1 -2.34 58.94 0.88
CA GLY A 1 -3.21 57.77 1.08
C GLY A 1 -3.04 56.86 -0.12
N GLY A 2 -2.74 55.58 0.10
CA GLY A 2 -2.59 54.65 -1.04
C GLY A 2 -2.03 53.25 -0.79
N ASP A 3 -1.49 52.90 0.39
CA ASP A 3 -0.83 51.59 0.59
C ASP A 3 -1.64 50.59 1.43
N GLY A 4 -2.95 50.50 1.15
CA GLY A 4 -3.91 49.73 1.96
C GLY A 4 -4.22 48.28 1.54
N PRO A 5 -4.25 47.88 0.24
CA PRO A 5 -4.84 46.58 -0.11
C PRO A 5 -3.83 45.45 -0.44
N GLN A 6 -2.62 45.76 -0.91
CA GLN A 6 -1.74 44.72 -1.47
C GLN A 6 -0.96 43.93 -0.41
N VAL A 7 -0.56 44.56 0.69
CA VAL A 7 0.17 43.88 1.78
C VAL A 7 -0.77 42.93 2.56
N ALA A 8 -2.06 43.23 2.61
CA ALA A 8 -3.06 42.38 3.25
C ALA A 8 -3.32 41.08 2.47
N ALA A 9 -3.26 41.12 1.13
CA ALA A 9 -3.46 39.94 0.28
C ALA A 9 -2.29 38.93 0.39
N THR A 10 -1.06 39.41 0.55
CA THR A 10 0.11 38.54 0.75
C THR A 10 0.15 37.94 2.15
N ALA A 11 -0.31 38.68 3.16
CA ALA A 11 -0.38 38.20 4.55
C ALA A 11 -1.50 37.17 4.79
N GLN A 12 -2.58 37.19 4.01
CA GLN A 12 -3.68 36.22 4.13
C GLN A 12 -3.36 34.84 3.52
N GLN A 13 -2.44 34.74 2.56
CA GLN A 13 -1.96 33.44 2.06
C GLN A 13 -1.04 32.70 3.03
N GLN A 14 -0.42 33.40 3.98
CA GLN A 14 0.50 32.80 4.95
C GLN A 14 -0.18 32.35 6.25
N LYS A 15 -1.49 32.60 6.42
CA LYS A 15 -2.24 32.37 7.65
C LYS A 15 -3.34 31.33 7.54
N GLN A 16 -3.23 30.35 6.64
CA GLN A 16 -3.91 29.07 6.84
C GLN A 16 -3.13 28.27 7.88
N VAL A 17 -3.42 28.53 9.16
CA VAL A 17 -3.03 27.67 10.27
C VAL A 17 -3.54 26.26 9.95
N SER A 18 -2.64 25.44 9.44
CA SER A 18 -2.89 24.08 8.98
C SER A 18 -3.52 23.29 10.13
N LYS A 19 -4.83 23.00 10.03
CA LYS A 19 -5.39 21.84 10.75
C LYS A 19 -4.47 20.68 10.41
N LYS A 20 -3.78 20.13 11.42
CA LYS A 20 -2.86 18.99 11.25
C LYS A 20 -3.64 17.91 10.48
N SER A 21 -3.29 17.73 9.21
CA SER A 21 -3.98 16.76 8.35
C SER A 21 -3.75 15.37 8.95
N PHE A 22 -4.78 14.51 8.96
CA PHE A 22 -4.69 13.14 9.47
C PHE A 22 -3.44 12.39 8.93
N GLY A 23 -3.10 12.61 7.65
CA GLY A 23 -1.89 12.06 7.05
C GLY A 23 -0.59 12.53 7.71
N GLN A 24 -0.52 13.77 8.20
CA GLN A 24 0.67 14.30 8.90
C GLN A 24 0.86 13.66 10.27
N ALA A 25 -0.23 13.31 10.97
CA ALA A 25 -0.16 12.58 12.23
C ALA A 25 0.37 11.16 12.01
N LEU A 26 -0.18 10.46 11.00
CA LEU A 26 0.30 9.14 10.60
C LEU A 26 1.77 9.16 10.16
N ALA A 27 2.19 10.18 9.41
CA ALA A 27 3.59 10.33 8.98
C ALA A 27 4.55 10.49 10.16
N ARG A 28 4.12 11.17 11.23
CA ARG A 28 4.94 11.34 12.44
C ARG A 28 5.18 10.02 13.14
N TRP A 29 4.16 9.18 13.22
CA TRP A 29 4.22 7.86 13.84
C TRP A 29 4.97 6.84 12.96
N ALA A 30 4.55 6.66 11.71
CA ALA A 30 5.10 5.66 10.80
C ALA A 30 6.55 5.93 10.37
N CYS A 31 6.96 7.20 10.33
CA CYS A 31 8.32 7.63 9.97
C CYS A 31 9.01 8.34 11.13
N TYR A 32 8.88 7.78 12.34
CA TYR A 32 9.60 8.28 13.51
C TYR A 32 11.12 8.27 13.27
N GLY A 33 11.81 9.34 13.66
CA GLY A 33 13.27 9.45 13.56
C GLY A 33 13.87 9.79 12.18
N ASN A 34 13.08 9.84 11.10
CA ASN A 34 13.60 10.18 9.77
C ASN A 34 12.78 11.28 9.06
N PRO A 35 13.29 12.53 8.99
CA PRO A 35 12.55 13.65 8.41
C PRO A 35 12.34 13.50 6.89
N LEU A 36 13.29 12.86 6.20
CA LEU A 36 13.20 12.63 4.75
C LEU A 36 12.10 11.62 4.41
N GLN A 37 12.03 10.50 5.15
CA GLN A 37 10.92 9.53 5.01
C GLN A 37 9.57 10.20 5.28
N ARG A 38 9.49 11.07 6.30
CA ARG A 38 8.26 11.78 6.66
C ARG A 38 7.81 12.76 5.57
N TRP A 39 8.74 13.51 4.98
CA TRP A 39 8.44 14.38 3.85
C TRP A 39 7.92 13.56 2.66
N ALA A 40 8.61 12.48 2.31
CA ALA A 40 8.21 11.60 1.21
C ALA A 40 6.83 10.97 1.44
N PHE A 41 6.55 10.51 2.67
CA PHE A 41 5.24 10.00 3.07
C PHE A 41 4.14 11.04 2.83
N ASN A 42 4.32 12.27 3.32
CA ASN A 42 3.32 13.33 3.19
C ASN A 42 3.08 13.71 1.73
N THR A 43 4.15 13.79 0.94
CA THR A 43 4.08 14.06 -0.50
C THR A 43 3.29 12.97 -1.22
N ALA A 44 3.62 11.69 -1.00
CA ALA A 44 2.89 10.57 -1.58
C ALA A 44 1.42 10.53 -1.12
N TRP A 45 1.15 10.78 0.16
CA TRP A 45 -0.20 10.85 0.70
C TRP A 45 -1.05 11.91 -0.01
N ALA A 46 -0.47 13.08 -0.26
CA ALA A 46 -1.14 14.19 -0.96
C ALA A 46 -1.35 13.89 -2.44
N ILE A 47 -0.33 13.39 -3.15
CA ILE A 47 -0.41 13.10 -4.60
C ILE A 47 -1.44 12.01 -4.86
N THR A 48 -1.36 10.88 -4.16
CA THR A 48 -2.28 9.73 -4.34
C THR A 48 -3.73 10.06 -4.00
N GLY A 49 -4.00 11.15 -3.26
CA GLY A 49 -5.36 11.57 -2.91
C GLY A 49 -5.96 12.61 -3.85
N ARG A 50 -5.14 13.19 -4.73
CA ARG A 50 -5.54 14.28 -5.62
C ARG A 50 -5.42 13.91 -7.09
N SER A 51 -4.55 12.94 -7.43
CA SER A 51 -4.38 12.47 -8.81
C SER A 51 -5.57 11.62 -9.24
N LYS A 52 -6.33 12.13 -10.22
CA LYS A 52 -7.45 11.39 -10.83
C LYS A 52 -6.97 10.09 -11.46
N ASP A 53 -5.84 10.13 -12.16
CA ASP A 53 -5.25 8.97 -12.84
C ASP A 53 -4.86 7.87 -11.87
N PHE A 54 -4.32 8.25 -10.70
CA PHE A 54 -4.06 7.28 -9.63
C PHE A 54 -5.37 6.65 -9.14
N MET A 55 -6.40 7.47 -8.88
CA MET A 55 -7.68 6.99 -8.38
C MET A 55 -8.36 6.05 -9.38
N LEU A 56 -8.41 6.40 -10.66
CA LEU A 56 -9.03 5.60 -11.72
C LEU A 56 -8.38 4.23 -11.90
N LYS A 57 -7.11 4.05 -11.53
CA LYS A 57 -6.40 2.77 -11.66
C LYS A 57 -6.38 1.93 -10.38
N VAL A 58 -6.39 2.57 -9.21
CA VAL A 58 -6.26 1.88 -7.91
C VAL A 58 -7.61 1.62 -7.25
N TYR A 59 -8.57 2.53 -7.38
CA TYR A 59 -9.87 2.41 -6.71
C TYR A 59 -10.75 1.29 -7.28
N PRO A 60 -10.73 0.96 -8.60
CA PRO A 60 -11.47 -0.20 -9.09
C PRO A 60 -11.08 -1.50 -8.38
N SER A 61 -9.77 -1.71 -8.11
CA SER A 61 -9.29 -2.89 -7.39
C SER A 61 -9.86 -2.99 -5.97
N ILE A 62 -10.00 -1.86 -5.27
CA ILE A 62 -10.64 -1.80 -3.95
C ILE A 62 -12.14 -2.08 -4.07
N GLY A 63 -12.80 -1.48 -5.07
CA GLY A 63 -14.21 -1.69 -5.37
C GLY A 63 -14.55 -3.16 -5.63
N TYR A 64 -13.72 -3.88 -6.38
CA TYR A 64 -13.92 -5.31 -6.63
C TYR A 64 -13.91 -6.15 -5.35
N ILE A 65 -13.00 -5.85 -4.41
CA ILE A 65 -12.95 -6.55 -3.11
C ILE A 65 -14.23 -6.30 -2.31
N LEU A 66 -14.72 -5.06 -2.29
CA LEU A 66 -15.95 -4.70 -1.58
C LEU A 66 -17.19 -5.36 -2.23
N VAL A 67 -17.32 -5.29 -3.55
CA VAL A 67 -18.41 -5.93 -4.29
C VAL A 67 -18.41 -7.44 -4.06
N TYR A 68 -17.23 -8.08 -4.12
CA TYR A 68 -17.10 -9.51 -3.87
C TYR A 68 -17.51 -9.88 -2.44
N ALA A 69 -17.09 -9.09 -1.45
CA ALA A 69 -17.51 -9.28 -0.06
C ALA A 69 -19.04 -9.17 0.10
N ILE A 70 -19.68 -8.18 -0.55
CA ILE A 70 -21.14 -8.01 -0.53
C ILE A 70 -21.84 -9.19 -1.20
N ILE A 71 -21.37 -9.64 -2.38
CA ILE A 71 -21.96 -10.78 -3.09
C ILE A 71 -21.93 -12.04 -2.24
N ILE A 72 -20.81 -12.34 -1.58
CA ILE A 72 -20.69 -13.49 -0.68
C ILE A 72 -21.71 -13.38 0.48
N PHE A 73 -21.81 -12.20 1.08
CA PHE A 73 -22.74 -11.95 2.17
C PHE A 73 -24.21 -12.11 1.72
N MET A 74 -24.56 -11.57 0.55
CA MET A 74 -25.92 -11.66 0.00
C MET A 74 -26.28 -13.09 -0.44
N ARG A 75 -25.37 -13.80 -1.11
CA ARG A 75 -25.61 -15.18 -1.58
C ARG A 75 -25.89 -16.11 -0.40
N ASN A 76 -25.18 -15.91 0.70
CA ASN A 76 -25.35 -16.74 1.89
C ASN A 76 -26.56 -16.30 2.74
N GLY A 77 -26.99 -15.04 2.64
CA GLY A 77 -28.21 -14.54 3.28
C GLY A 77 -29.53 -14.90 2.57
N SER A 78 -29.47 -15.34 1.30
CA SER A 78 -30.64 -15.69 0.47
C SER A 78 -31.45 -16.90 0.96
N ASN A 79 -30.94 -17.68 1.93
CA ASN A 79 -31.65 -18.83 2.50
C ASN A 79 -32.51 -18.47 3.73
N GLY A 80 -32.80 -17.18 3.96
CA GLY A 80 -33.77 -16.72 4.97
C GLY A 80 -33.29 -16.77 6.42
N ASN A 81 -32.10 -17.30 6.70
CA ASN A 81 -31.49 -17.31 8.03
C ASN A 81 -30.10 -16.66 7.96
N LEU A 82 -30.05 -15.34 8.16
CA LEU A 82 -28.83 -14.57 8.41
C LEU A 82 -28.30 -14.80 9.84
N THR A 83 -28.32 -16.05 10.30
CA THR A 83 -27.65 -16.44 11.53
C THR A 83 -26.30 -17.05 11.15
N ALA A 84 -25.28 -16.78 11.96
CA ALA A 84 -23.94 -17.36 11.82
C ALA A 84 -23.94 -18.92 11.80
N ALA A 85 -25.11 -19.56 11.99
CA ALA A 85 -25.33 -20.99 11.92
C ALA A 85 -25.42 -21.56 10.49
N ALA A 86 -25.60 -20.74 9.44
CA ALA A 86 -25.77 -21.24 8.07
C ALA A 86 -24.45 -21.40 7.27
N ILE A 87 -23.35 -20.80 7.72
CA ILE A 87 -22.05 -20.87 7.04
C ILE A 87 -21.04 -21.50 7.99
N ASP A 88 -20.42 -22.61 7.58
CA ASP A 88 -19.37 -23.25 8.34
C ASP A 88 -18.21 -22.26 8.61
N ALA A 89 -17.72 -22.24 9.85
CA ALA A 89 -16.66 -21.34 10.29
C ALA A 89 -15.39 -21.50 9.45
N ASN A 90 -15.09 -22.72 8.98
CA ASN A 90 -13.96 -22.98 8.09
C ASN A 90 -14.14 -22.28 6.73
N THR A 91 -15.36 -22.27 6.19
CA THR A 91 -15.66 -21.59 4.92
C THR A 91 -15.43 -20.09 5.03
N ILE A 92 -15.88 -19.46 6.13
CA ILE A 92 -15.64 -18.03 6.38
C ILE A 92 -14.15 -17.74 6.54
N GLN A 93 -13.43 -18.60 7.27
CA GLN A 93 -11.98 -18.47 7.46
C GLN A 93 -11.23 -18.52 6.12
N ILE A 94 -11.56 -19.46 5.22
CA ILE A 94 -10.97 -19.56 3.90
C ILE A 94 -11.27 -18.31 3.06
N ILE A 95 -12.52 -17.84 3.06
CA ILE A 95 -12.93 -16.62 2.36
C ILE A 95 -12.12 -15.43 2.84
N LEU A 96 -11.95 -15.27 4.16
CA LEU A 96 -11.18 -14.18 4.74
C LEU A 96 -9.69 -14.26 4.39
N ILE A 97 -9.10 -15.47 4.42
CA ILE A 97 -7.71 -15.67 3.98
C ILE A 97 -7.54 -15.24 2.52
N MET A 98 -8.43 -15.70 1.63
CA MET A 98 -8.40 -15.34 0.21
C MET A 98 -8.63 -13.83 -0.01
N ALA A 99 -9.55 -13.23 0.75
CA ALA A 99 -9.81 -11.80 0.72
C ALA A 99 -8.59 -10.98 1.20
N VAL A 100 -7.83 -11.46 2.18
CA VAL A 100 -6.57 -10.82 2.59
C VAL A 100 -5.54 -10.88 1.46
N TYR A 101 -5.32 -12.04 0.83
CA TYR A 101 -4.34 -12.13 -0.26
C TYR A 101 -4.73 -11.31 -1.49
N SER A 102 -6.03 -11.16 -1.78
CA SER A 102 -6.51 -10.32 -2.89
C SER A 102 -6.16 -8.84 -2.70
N THR A 103 -6.03 -8.36 -1.45
CA THR A 103 -5.53 -7.00 -1.18
C THR A 103 -4.11 -6.76 -1.69
N SER A 104 -3.31 -7.82 -1.91
CA SER A 104 -1.99 -7.71 -2.56
C SER A 104 -2.08 -7.12 -3.96
N PHE A 105 -3.18 -7.37 -4.68
CA PHE A 105 -3.40 -6.79 -6.00
C PHE A 105 -3.62 -5.28 -5.93
N VAL A 106 -4.38 -4.80 -4.94
CA VAL A 106 -4.51 -3.35 -4.67
C VAL A 106 -3.15 -2.73 -4.37
N MET A 107 -2.35 -3.38 -3.52
CA MET A 107 -1.01 -2.90 -3.20
C MET A 107 -0.10 -2.88 -4.42
N MET A 108 -0.16 -3.92 -5.26
CA MET A 108 0.62 -3.99 -6.48
C MET A 108 0.26 -2.87 -7.46
N THR A 109 -1.03 -2.64 -7.72
CA THR A 109 -1.48 -1.56 -8.60
C THR A 109 -1.09 -0.20 -8.02
N ALA A 110 -1.30 0.03 -6.73
CA ALA A 110 -0.91 1.26 -6.06
C ALA A 110 0.60 1.53 -6.13
N ILE A 111 1.43 0.53 -5.88
CA ILE A 111 2.89 0.63 -5.94
C ILE A 111 3.38 0.88 -7.37
N GLN A 112 2.79 0.23 -8.36
CA GLN A 112 3.13 0.47 -9.77
C GLN A 112 2.73 1.89 -10.19
N GLN A 113 1.54 2.37 -9.80
CA GLN A 113 1.09 3.72 -10.12
C GLN A 113 1.88 4.82 -9.40
N MET A 114 2.53 4.52 -8.27
CA MET A 114 3.40 5.49 -7.61
C MET A 114 4.57 5.97 -8.47
N GLN A 115 4.95 5.27 -9.53
CA GLN A 115 6.05 5.70 -10.40
C GLN A 115 5.62 6.79 -11.39
N TYR A 116 4.32 6.85 -11.69
CA TYR A 116 3.78 7.66 -12.77
C TYR A 116 3.12 8.93 -12.26
N SER A 117 3.30 10.03 -12.99
CA SER A 117 2.64 11.30 -12.70
C SER A 117 2.58 12.16 -13.97
N ASP A 118 1.47 12.85 -14.18
CA ASP A 118 1.36 13.81 -15.30
C ASP A 118 2.28 15.02 -15.10
N LYS A 119 2.67 15.27 -13.85
CA LYS A 119 3.62 16.32 -13.45
C LYS A 119 5.04 15.75 -13.27
N PHE A 120 5.41 14.72 -14.02
CA PHE A 120 6.73 14.08 -13.93
C PHE A 120 7.90 15.05 -14.16
N LYS A 121 7.71 16.13 -14.93
CA LYS A 121 8.75 17.16 -15.15
C LYS A 121 9.21 17.81 -13.85
N ALA A 122 8.37 17.87 -12.81
CA ALA A 122 8.76 18.39 -11.50
C ALA A 122 9.73 17.48 -10.72
N ALA A 123 10.06 16.29 -11.26
CA ALA A 123 11.00 15.35 -10.67
C ALA A 123 12.44 15.89 -10.58
N TRP A 124 12.80 16.93 -11.34
CA TRP A 124 14.14 17.54 -11.29
C TRP A 124 14.54 17.96 -9.87
N VAL A 125 13.55 18.32 -9.03
CA VAL A 125 13.76 18.70 -7.62
C VAL A 125 14.43 17.58 -6.81
N TYR A 126 14.17 16.31 -7.13
CA TYR A 126 14.85 15.19 -6.47
C TYR A 126 16.35 15.14 -6.77
N TYR A 127 16.77 15.60 -7.95
CA TYR A 127 18.16 15.51 -8.37
C TYR A 127 18.99 16.75 -7.97
N THR A 128 18.32 17.86 -7.65
CA THR A 128 18.98 19.09 -7.16
C THR A 128 19.01 19.20 -5.64
N THR A 129 18.20 18.42 -4.93
CA THR A 129 18.17 18.40 -3.46
C THR A 129 19.29 17.49 -2.93
N PRO A 130 20.08 17.92 -1.91
CA PRO A 130 21.14 17.09 -1.33
C PRO A 130 20.55 15.93 -0.50
N ILE A 131 20.21 14.83 -1.16
CA ILE A 131 19.66 13.63 -0.52
C ILE A 131 20.80 12.65 -0.22
N GLN A 132 21.07 12.39 1.05
CA GLN A 132 22.13 11.47 1.47
C GLN A 132 21.76 9.99 1.24
N LYS A 133 20.49 9.63 1.52
CA LYS A 133 19.98 8.25 1.45
C LYS A 133 18.69 8.23 0.63
N PRO A 134 18.77 7.99 -0.69
CA PRO A 134 17.59 8.10 -1.54
C PRO A 134 16.58 6.95 -1.31
N GLY A 135 17.02 5.81 -0.76
CA GLY A 135 16.13 4.74 -0.30
C GLY A 135 15.13 5.17 0.78
N ASP A 136 15.43 6.20 1.57
CA ASP A 136 14.49 6.75 2.54
C ASP A 136 13.27 7.41 1.88
N ILE A 137 13.44 8.02 0.70
CA ILE A 137 12.31 8.57 -0.06
C ILE A 137 11.38 7.44 -0.50
N VAL A 138 11.95 6.37 -1.09
CA VAL A 138 11.19 5.21 -1.54
C VAL A 138 10.45 4.55 -0.37
N ALA A 139 11.12 4.37 0.77
CA ALA A 139 10.54 3.79 1.98
C ALA A 139 9.40 4.66 2.55
N GLY A 140 9.56 5.97 2.58
CA GLY A 140 8.53 6.91 3.04
C GLY A 140 7.26 6.84 2.19
N MET A 141 7.41 6.77 0.87
CA MET A 141 6.27 6.65 -0.04
C MET A 141 5.60 5.29 0.01
N ALA A 142 6.38 4.20 0.11
CA ALA A 142 5.84 2.86 0.32
C ALA A 142 4.97 2.79 1.58
N LYS A 143 5.43 3.40 2.69
CA LYS A 143 4.63 3.52 3.92
C LYS A 143 3.34 4.30 3.67
N ALA A 144 3.36 5.39 2.91
CA ALA A 144 2.14 6.16 2.63
C ALA A 144 1.07 5.30 1.95
N VAL A 145 1.44 4.47 0.97
CA VAL A 145 0.51 3.56 0.30
C VAL A 145 -0.04 2.51 1.26
N VAL A 146 0.82 1.88 2.08
CA VAL A 146 0.39 0.92 3.10
C VAL A 146 -0.65 1.55 4.05
N PHE A 147 -0.34 2.71 4.61
CA PHE A 147 -1.23 3.35 5.59
C PHE A 147 -2.53 3.88 4.97
N LYS A 148 -2.49 4.28 3.71
CA LYS A 148 -3.66 4.87 3.05
C LYS A 148 -4.61 3.85 2.47
N PHE A 149 -4.09 2.78 1.88
CA PHE A 149 -4.89 1.81 1.14
C PHE A 149 -4.98 0.48 1.86
N TYR A 150 -3.89 -0.01 2.45
CA TYR A 150 -3.89 -1.33 3.06
C TYR A 150 -4.55 -1.33 4.45
N ILE A 151 -4.08 -0.48 5.37
CA ILE A 151 -4.57 -0.45 6.76
C ILE A 151 -6.10 -0.30 6.87
N PRO A 152 -6.78 0.58 6.10
CA PRO A 152 -8.25 0.65 6.14
C PRO A 152 -8.93 -0.65 5.70
N ILE A 153 -8.41 -1.32 4.67
CA ILE A 153 -8.95 -2.60 4.20
C ILE A 153 -8.71 -3.70 5.24
N VAL A 154 -7.54 -3.70 5.89
CA VAL A 154 -7.23 -4.61 7.00
C VAL A 154 -8.23 -4.46 8.13
N ALA A 155 -8.51 -3.23 8.56
CA ALA A 155 -9.51 -2.96 9.59
C ALA A 155 -10.89 -3.52 9.19
N LEU A 156 -11.27 -3.36 7.92
CA LEU A 156 -12.51 -3.90 7.38
C LEU A 156 -12.54 -5.43 7.31
N MET A 157 -11.40 -6.11 7.25
CA MET A 157 -11.31 -7.58 7.23
C MET A 157 -11.26 -8.19 8.64
N VAL A 158 -10.59 -7.52 9.58
CA VAL A 158 -10.44 -8.00 10.96
C VAL A 158 -11.76 -7.96 11.72
N LEU A 159 -12.53 -6.87 11.59
CA LEU A 159 -13.78 -6.70 12.35
C LEU A 159 -14.82 -7.80 12.04
N PRO A 160 -15.15 -8.10 10.77
CA PRO A 160 -16.05 -9.21 10.44
C PRO A 160 -15.47 -10.57 10.81
N GLY A 161 -14.16 -10.77 10.63
CA GLY A 161 -13.51 -12.04 11.01
C GLY A 161 -13.66 -12.37 12.50
N LEU A 162 -13.45 -11.37 13.36
CA LEU A 162 -13.68 -11.52 14.80
C LEU A 162 -15.16 -11.72 15.14
N TYR A 163 -16.07 -11.05 14.42
CA TYR A 163 -17.51 -11.18 14.67
C TYR A 163 -18.05 -12.56 14.28
N PHE A 164 -17.66 -13.11 13.12
CA PHE A 164 -18.22 -14.36 12.60
C PHE A 164 -17.48 -15.62 13.07
N VAL A 165 -16.15 -15.57 13.20
CA VAL A 165 -15.34 -16.77 13.55
C VAL A 165 -14.83 -16.70 14.99
N GLY A 166 -14.68 -15.49 15.54
CA GLY A 166 -14.12 -15.28 16.88
C GLY A 166 -12.59 -15.13 16.86
N VAL A 167 -11.98 -15.21 18.05
CA VAL A 167 -10.53 -14.93 18.25
C VAL A 167 -9.63 -16.00 17.63
N SER A 168 -10.15 -17.20 17.36
CA SER A 168 -9.41 -18.32 16.77
C SER A 168 -8.86 -18.02 15.37
N ILE A 169 -9.46 -17.08 14.63
CA ILE A 169 -8.98 -16.69 13.29
C ILE A 169 -7.73 -15.81 13.35
N LEU A 170 -7.44 -15.18 14.50
CA LEU A 170 -6.44 -14.13 14.60
C LEU A 170 -5.04 -14.57 14.15
N PRO A 171 -4.51 -15.78 14.49
CA PRO A 171 -3.20 -16.23 14.01
C PRO A 171 -3.13 -16.32 12.48
N ASN A 172 -4.15 -16.93 11.86
CA ASN A 172 -4.23 -17.05 10.40
C ASN A 172 -4.37 -15.66 9.75
N LEU A 173 -5.23 -14.80 10.31
CA LEU A 173 -5.44 -13.48 9.77
C LEU A 173 -4.15 -12.64 9.85
N MET A 174 -3.49 -12.58 11.01
CA MET A 174 -2.23 -11.86 11.19
C MET A 174 -1.14 -12.39 10.26
N PHE A 175 -1.02 -13.71 10.10
CA PHE A 175 -0.07 -14.30 9.16
C PHE A 175 -0.31 -13.83 7.72
N GLY A 176 -1.57 -13.88 7.26
CA GLY A 176 -1.95 -13.37 5.95
C GLY A 176 -1.59 -11.89 5.79
N LEU A 177 -1.87 -11.08 6.81
CA LEU A 177 -1.59 -9.65 6.75
C LEU A 177 -0.09 -9.34 6.62
N PHE A 178 0.75 -9.99 7.42
CA PHE A 178 2.20 -9.82 7.31
C PHE A 178 2.76 -10.34 5.99
N ASN A 179 2.20 -11.41 5.42
CA ASN A 179 2.57 -11.85 4.07
C ASN A 179 2.25 -10.80 3.02
N VAL A 180 1.09 -10.15 3.06
CA VAL A 180 0.77 -9.07 2.11
C VAL A 180 1.74 -7.90 2.26
N LEU A 181 2.13 -7.54 3.49
CA LEU A 181 3.16 -6.52 3.73
C LEU A 181 4.54 -6.92 3.15
N LEU A 182 4.94 -8.18 3.33
CA LEU A 182 6.15 -8.74 2.74
C LEU A 182 6.10 -8.68 1.20
N ILE A 183 5.00 -9.13 0.60
CA ILE A 183 4.77 -9.10 -0.85
C ILE A 183 4.82 -7.66 -1.36
N ALA A 184 4.19 -6.71 -0.67
CA ALA A 184 4.26 -5.30 -1.01
C ALA A 184 5.70 -4.76 -0.93
N ALA A 185 6.48 -5.13 0.09
CA ALA A 185 7.89 -4.74 0.19
C ALA A 185 8.74 -5.34 -0.95
N ILE A 186 8.54 -6.62 -1.29
CA ILE A 186 9.18 -7.26 -2.45
C ILE A 186 8.81 -6.52 -3.73
N ASN A 187 7.53 -6.17 -3.89
CA ASN A 187 7.05 -5.42 -5.04
C ASN A 187 7.73 -4.04 -5.13
N VAL A 188 7.84 -3.29 -4.03
CA VAL A 188 8.57 -2.01 -4.01
C VAL A 188 10.02 -2.19 -4.43
N LYS A 189 10.73 -3.15 -3.81
CA LYS A 189 12.16 -3.41 -4.08
C LYS A 189 12.40 -3.82 -5.53
N LEU A 190 11.46 -4.56 -6.11
CA LEU A 190 11.56 -4.97 -7.49
C LEU A 190 11.12 -3.82 -8.41
N SER A 191 9.87 -3.41 -8.34
CA SER A 191 9.25 -2.48 -9.28
C SER A 191 9.93 -1.10 -9.28
N ILE A 192 10.23 -0.52 -8.11
CA ILE A 192 10.74 0.86 -8.02
C ILE A 192 12.24 0.92 -8.31
N ARG A 193 12.58 1.46 -9.48
CA ARG A 193 13.96 1.72 -9.93
C ARG A 193 14.27 3.20 -10.21
N SER A 194 13.27 4.06 -10.13
CA SER A 194 13.41 5.52 -10.18
C SER A 194 12.76 6.12 -8.93
N PHE A 195 12.95 7.41 -8.69
CA PHE A 195 12.11 8.06 -7.68
C PHE A 195 10.62 7.91 -8.05
N PRO A 196 9.72 7.82 -7.06
CA PRO A 196 8.30 7.81 -7.34
C PRO A 196 7.82 9.14 -7.93
N PHE A 197 6.80 9.07 -8.78
CA PHE A 197 6.16 10.16 -9.52
C PHE A 197 7.07 10.87 -10.54
N THR A 198 8.10 10.19 -11.03
CA THR A 198 9.05 10.78 -11.99
C THR A 198 8.92 10.26 -13.41
N GLN A 199 8.06 9.28 -13.66
CA GLN A 199 7.85 8.75 -15.00
C GLN A 199 6.58 9.31 -15.63
N GLY A 200 6.68 9.71 -16.90
CA GLY A 200 5.50 9.96 -17.72
C GLY A 200 4.79 8.65 -18.07
N GLN A 201 3.49 8.72 -18.32
CA GLN A 201 2.71 7.57 -18.77
C GLN A 201 2.97 7.31 -20.26
N THR A 202 4.06 6.62 -20.60
CA THR A 202 4.34 6.23 -22.00
C THR A 202 3.95 4.78 -22.26
N THR A 203 3.31 4.51 -23.40
CA THR A 203 2.73 3.21 -23.80
C THR A 203 3.76 2.10 -24.09
N SER A 204 5.06 2.37 -24.08
CA SER A 204 6.08 1.37 -24.41
C SER A 204 6.47 0.50 -23.22
N GLN A 205 5.59 -0.45 -22.82
CA GLN A 205 6.00 -1.54 -21.94
C GLN A 205 7.01 -2.44 -22.67
N LYS A 206 8.28 -2.36 -22.28
CA LYS A 206 9.31 -3.32 -22.71
C LYS A 206 8.92 -4.72 -22.24
N SER A 207 9.09 -5.74 -23.09
CA SER A 207 8.75 -7.15 -22.81
C SER A 207 9.23 -7.66 -21.42
N GLY A 208 10.43 -7.24 -20.98
CA GLY A 208 10.96 -7.60 -19.65
C GLY A 208 10.14 -7.04 -18.46
N SER A 209 9.45 -5.91 -18.63
CA SER A 209 8.55 -5.35 -17.61
C SER A 209 7.27 -6.17 -17.44
N PHE A 210 6.77 -6.74 -18.55
CA PHE A 210 5.61 -7.63 -18.53
C PHE A 210 5.91 -8.94 -17.79
N ILE A 211 6.99 -9.63 -18.14
CA ILE A 211 7.40 -10.89 -17.48
C ILE A 211 7.59 -10.68 -15.98
N ARG A 212 8.22 -9.58 -15.59
CA ARG A 212 8.40 -9.23 -14.18
C ARG A 212 7.08 -9.03 -13.46
N SER A 213 6.14 -8.33 -14.09
CA SER A 213 4.81 -8.08 -13.52
C SER A 213 4.04 -9.38 -13.37
N LEU A 214 4.17 -10.31 -14.32
CA LEU A 214 3.58 -11.64 -14.25
C LEU A 214 4.15 -12.45 -13.07
N ILE A 215 5.47 -12.46 -12.88
CA ILE A 215 6.12 -13.12 -11.73
C ILE A 215 5.60 -12.54 -10.41
N LEU A 216 5.54 -11.20 -10.30
CA LEU A 216 5.02 -10.53 -9.11
C LEU A 216 3.55 -10.86 -8.83
N PHE A 217 2.74 -11.07 -9.87
CA PHE A 217 1.33 -11.48 -9.75
C PHE A 217 1.18 -12.90 -9.18
N LEU A 218 2.12 -13.81 -9.49
CA LEU A 218 2.06 -15.21 -9.01
C LEU A 218 2.42 -15.37 -7.54
N ILE A 219 3.27 -14.49 -6.99
CA ILE A 219 3.70 -14.56 -5.58
C ILE A 219 2.52 -14.63 -4.60
N PRO A 220 1.53 -13.69 -4.61
CA PRO A 220 0.39 -13.76 -3.69
C PRO A 220 -0.48 -15.00 -3.91
N VAL A 221 -0.59 -15.50 -5.14
CA VAL A 221 -1.36 -16.72 -5.44
C VAL A 221 -0.69 -17.94 -4.81
N ILE A 222 0.62 -18.12 -5.02
CA ILE A 222 1.39 -19.23 -4.47
C ILE A 222 1.41 -19.18 -2.94
N THR A 223 1.63 -17.99 -2.37
CA THR A 223 1.69 -17.80 -0.92
C THR A 223 0.31 -18.00 -0.28
N GLY A 224 -0.75 -17.57 -0.95
CA GLY A 224 -2.14 -17.80 -0.55
C GLY A 224 -2.49 -19.28 -0.54
N PHE A 225 -2.12 -20.01 -1.59
CA PHE A 225 -2.32 -21.46 -1.64
C PHE A 225 -1.51 -22.21 -0.57
N GLY A 226 -0.26 -21.80 -0.33
CA GLY A 226 0.56 -22.34 0.75
C GLY A 226 -0.05 -22.10 2.14
N HIS A 227 -0.62 -20.92 2.37
CA HIS A 227 -1.35 -20.63 3.61
C HIS A 227 -2.62 -21.49 3.71
N TYR A 228 -3.39 -21.63 2.62
CA TYR A 228 -4.53 -22.53 2.57
C TYR A 228 -4.17 -24.00 2.82
N ALA A 229 -2.97 -24.46 2.49
CA ALA A 229 -2.54 -25.83 2.83
C ALA A 229 -2.22 -26.00 4.33
N LEU A 230 -1.91 -24.90 5.04
CA LEU A 230 -1.38 -24.93 6.41
C LEU A 230 -2.33 -24.35 7.46
N TYR A 231 -3.48 -23.77 7.08
CA TYR A 231 -4.33 -22.98 7.99
C TYR A 231 -4.86 -23.73 9.22
N HIS A 232 -4.96 -25.06 9.14
CA HIS A 232 -5.35 -25.92 10.26
C HIS A 232 -4.26 -26.04 11.33
N PHE A 233 -2.98 -25.84 10.98
CA PHE A 233 -1.85 -26.03 11.88
C PHE A 233 -1.42 -24.71 12.53
N THR A 234 -2.11 -24.29 13.59
CA THR A 234 -1.89 -22.98 14.22
C THR A 234 -0.44 -22.71 14.62
N TRP A 235 0.28 -23.70 15.16
CA TRP A 235 1.69 -23.54 15.54
C TRP A 235 2.60 -23.29 14.34
N VAL A 236 2.36 -23.98 13.21
CA VAL A 236 3.10 -23.77 11.96
C VAL A 236 2.81 -22.36 11.42
N ILE A 237 1.55 -21.93 11.45
CA ILE A 237 1.13 -20.59 11.05
C ILE A 237 1.83 -19.52 11.89
N MET A 238 1.90 -19.69 13.22
CA MET A 238 2.60 -18.74 14.10
C MET A 238 4.10 -18.66 13.78
N LEU A 239 4.75 -19.80 13.54
CA LEU A 239 6.16 -19.84 13.13
C LEU A 239 6.35 -19.12 11.78
N CYS A 240 5.52 -19.44 10.78
CA CYS A 240 5.56 -18.79 9.47
C CYS A 240 5.27 -17.29 9.55
N MET A 241 4.40 -16.86 10.47
CA MET A 241 4.14 -15.44 10.74
C MET A 241 5.39 -14.73 11.25
N LEU A 242 6.10 -15.31 12.21
CA LEU A 242 7.35 -14.74 12.71
C LEU A 242 8.41 -14.64 11.59
N LEU A 243 8.52 -15.68 10.77
CA LEU A 243 9.41 -15.67 9.59
C LEU A 243 9.00 -14.60 8.58
N SER A 244 7.71 -14.41 8.33
CA SER A 244 7.18 -13.38 7.43
C SER A 244 7.49 -11.97 7.95
N ILE A 245 7.33 -11.73 9.26
CA ILE A 245 7.69 -10.45 9.91
C ILE A 245 9.21 -10.18 9.77
N ALA A 246 10.04 -11.19 10.04
CA ALA A 246 11.49 -11.07 9.92
C ALA A 246 11.91 -10.79 8.47
N ALA A 247 11.35 -11.53 7.51
CA ALA A 247 11.59 -11.33 6.09
C ALA A 247 11.15 -9.93 5.63
N PHE A 248 9.97 -9.47 6.08
CA PHE A 248 9.47 -8.13 5.79
C PHE A 248 10.45 -7.07 6.29
N TRP A 249 10.91 -7.20 7.54
CA TRP A 249 11.86 -6.28 8.11
C TRP A 249 13.18 -6.23 7.33
N LEU A 250 13.73 -7.39 6.94
CA LEU A 250 14.96 -7.49 6.14
C LEU A 250 14.80 -6.86 4.75
N VAL A 251 13.70 -7.15 4.06
CA VAL A 251 13.42 -6.57 2.73
C VAL A 251 13.22 -5.06 2.84
N PHE A 252 12.47 -4.60 3.84
CA PHE A 252 12.19 -3.19 4.04
C PHE A 252 13.44 -2.40 4.48
N ASP A 253 14.31 -3.00 5.28
CA ASP A 253 15.63 -2.44 5.58
C ASP A 253 16.52 -2.36 4.34
N SER A 254 16.51 -3.38 3.49
CA SER A 254 17.20 -3.34 2.20
C SER A 254 16.70 -2.21 1.28
N ILE A 255 15.41 -1.86 1.32
CA ILE A 255 14.88 -0.71 0.56
C ILE A 255 15.45 0.60 1.09
N ARG A 256 15.45 0.80 2.41
CA ARG A 256 16.00 2.01 3.05
C ARG A 256 17.47 2.24 2.74
N ARG A 257 18.25 1.17 2.60
CA ARG A 257 19.68 1.20 2.27
C ARG A 257 19.98 1.34 0.77
N THR A 258 18.99 1.57 -0.08
CA THR A 258 19.20 1.69 -1.53
C THR A 258 20.07 2.92 -1.86
N PRO A 259 21.25 2.74 -2.49
CA PRO A 259 22.14 3.83 -2.87
C PRO A 259 21.72 4.46 -4.20
N TRP A 260 22.27 5.65 -4.48
CA TRP A 260 21.99 6.43 -5.69
C TRP A 260 22.22 5.69 -7.01
N HIS A 261 23.29 4.90 -7.14
CA HIS A 261 23.60 4.20 -8.40
C HIS A 261 22.55 3.15 -8.81
N LYS A 262 21.64 2.76 -7.90
CA LYS A 262 20.53 1.85 -8.20
C LYS A 262 19.24 2.57 -8.58
N ILE A 263 19.22 3.90 -8.49
CA ILE A 263 18.08 4.76 -8.82
C ILE A 263 18.42 5.47 -10.13
N PHE A 264 17.73 5.07 -11.20
CA PHE A 264 17.95 5.68 -12.51
C PHE A 264 17.38 7.09 -12.53
N ALA A 265 18.23 8.06 -12.88
CA ALA A 265 17.77 9.33 -13.41
C ALA A 265 17.34 9.08 -14.86
N HIS A 266 16.05 9.19 -15.16
CA HIS A 266 15.61 9.28 -16.54
C HIS A 266 15.92 10.70 -17.03
N ASP A 267 16.50 10.81 -18.23
CA ASP A 267 16.80 12.10 -18.85
C ASP A 267 15.53 12.96 -18.88
N ILE A 268 15.59 14.07 -18.15
CA ILE A 268 14.53 15.07 -18.08
C ILE A 268 14.76 16.03 -19.27
N SER A 269 14.79 15.49 -20.49
CA SER A 269 14.90 16.27 -21.74
C SER A 269 13.53 16.42 -22.39
#